data_AF-A0A2A6CTG6-F1
#
_entry.id   AF-A0A2A6CTG6-F1
#
_cell.length_a   1.000
_cell.length_b   1.000
_cell.length_c   1.000
_cell.angle_alpha   90.00
_cell.angle_beta   90.00
_cell.angle_gamma   90.00
#
_symmetry.space_group_name_H-M   'P 1'
#
loop_
_entity.id
_entity.type
_entity.pdbx_description
1 polymer ?
#
loop_
_entity_poly.entity_id
_entity_poly.type
_entity_poly.pdbx_seq_one_letter_code
_entity_poly.pdbx_strand_id
1 'polypeptide(L)'
;MDLKPSCYTQCAAMILQGRQPYCQDCKECSDAIVNGTQIAWRQLRQRVSRAAEGTRVRRATREESQRDKEERMNKIAAANEDNDLRESLCLTYSRKCPVCLRKHPEKRVSYLCGHIVCEPCAESQEMQNGKICPFCKSARSYHRLFEEDGEEVEKIMWIIQFFLLAAALVCTSTAAELFVTEYKLPEAFVDGTIITFYFWHSGDHWDRPDLYSKTQYAYINFYDVASVDNDTVYDIPAQLRLETDYFNPVTSNTFQDGRWHKEENKFQFMDGLDMSGEWWRVDIYKHDSYRMNVFFKGFWSGVRTFHMPLDNIKSINIVSEYVDPKWVESYKFVNFTIGSRIDMIAFLRSNIDPTQLSSLAFSQDGTVNSLFFIITQQWPPGQWATQQLTLEDSPDPVICSDHNGDLQHLRIERTAYDTIKVTLSVRGVRHVDRLNETCEIVLSNMYFYHHPFTIMSKFGGAMMFHLEHTMARFEGK
;
A
#
# COMPACT_ATOMS: atom_id res chain seq x y z
N MET A 1 -15.90 -48.58 7.51
CA MET A 1 -17.30 -48.14 7.30
C MET A 1 -17.23 -46.90 6.41
N ASP A 2 -17.49 -47.07 5.12
CA ASP A 2 -17.38 -46.00 4.13
C ASP A 2 -18.69 -45.19 4.09
N LEU A 3 -18.74 -44.12 4.87
CA LEU A 3 -19.84 -43.15 4.81
C LEU A 3 -19.67 -42.25 3.58
N LYS A 4 -20.74 -42.13 2.80
CA LYS A 4 -20.78 -41.31 1.58
C LYS A 4 -20.52 -39.82 1.91
N PRO A 5 -19.62 -39.12 1.18
CA PRO A 5 -19.26 -37.72 1.44
C PRO A 5 -20.45 -36.73 1.48
N SER A 6 -21.53 -37.02 0.76
CA SER A 6 -22.71 -36.14 0.68
C SER A 6 -23.47 -36.01 2.01
N CYS A 7 -23.45 -37.04 2.87
CA CYS A 7 -24.13 -37.02 4.16
C CYS A 7 -23.45 -36.05 5.14
N TYR A 8 -22.11 -35.98 5.09
CA TYR A 8 -21.31 -35.17 6.00
C TYR A 8 -21.51 -33.67 5.76
N THR A 9 -21.53 -33.24 4.51
CA THR A 9 -21.69 -31.83 4.13
C THR A 9 -23.06 -31.29 4.51
N GLN A 10 -24.12 -32.09 4.34
CA GLN A 10 -25.47 -31.71 4.74
C GLN A 10 -25.64 -31.70 6.27
N CYS A 11 -25.06 -32.66 7.00
CA CYS A 11 -25.08 -32.66 8.47
C CYS A 11 -24.30 -31.47 9.05
N ALA A 12 -23.13 -31.12 8.50
CA ALA A 12 -22.32 -29.97 8.96
C ALA A 12 -23.06 -28.63 8.80
N ALA A 13 -23.73 -28.43 7.66
CA ALA A 13 -24.51 -27.22 7.40
C ALA A 13 -25.69 -27.07 8.38
N MET A 14 -26.36 -28.17 8.75
CA MET A 14 -27.48 -28.13 9.69
C MET A 14 -27.05 -27.91 11.15
N ILE A 15 -25.90 -28.46 11.56
CA ILE A 15 -25.34 -28.24 12.91
C ILE A 15 -24.97 -26.76 13.10
N LEU A 16 -24.35 -26.13 12.08
CA LEU A 16 -24.06 -24.69 12.09
C LEU A 16 -25.33 -23.83 12.19
N GLN A 17 -26.48 -24.37 11.78
CA GLN A 17 -27.80 -23.71 11.87
C GLN A 17 -28.58 -24.09 13.13
N GLY A 18 -28.01 -24.85 14.06
CA GLY A 18 -28.65 -25.24 15.33
C GLY A 18 -29.79 -26.25 15.19
N ARG A 19 -29.87 -26.99 14.09
CA ARG A 19 -30.89 -28.04 13.86
C ARG A 19 -30.35 -29.42 14.21
N GLN A 20 -31.22 -30.32 14.69
CA GLN A 20 -30.81 -31.69 15.03
C GLN A 20 -30.55 -32.55 13.77
N PRO A 21 -29.51 -33.39 13.75
CA PRO A 21 -29.22 -34.28 12.62
C PRO A 21 -30.28 -35.38 12.46
N TYR A 22 -30.53 -35.78 11.21
CA TYR A 22 -31.63 -36.67 10.83
C TYR A 22 -31.31 -38.18 10.92
N CYS A 23 -30.05 -38.59 11.14
CA CYS A 23 -29.68 -40.00 11.24
C CYS A 23 -28.79 -40.32 12.44
N GLN A 24 -28.90 -41.56 12.94
CA GLN A 24 -28.17 -42.09 14.10
C GLN A 24 -26.65 -42.01 13.89
N ASP A 25 -26.15 -42.29 12.68
CA ASP A 25 -24.72 -42.24 12.32
C ASP A 25 -24.15 -40.80 12.34
N CYS A 26 -24.95 -39.77 11.99
CA CYS A 26 -24.52 -38.37 12.11
C CYS A 26 -24.48 -37.89 13.57
N LYS A 27 -25.27 -38.50 14.46
CA LYS A 27 -25.30 -38.14 15.88
C LYS A 27 -23.99 -38.52 16.59
N GLU A 28 -23.49 -39.73 16.34
CA GLU A 28 -22.21 -40.19 16.88
C GLU A 28 -21.02 -39.36 16.34
N CYS A 29 -21.08 -38.93 15.08
CA CYS A 29 -20.06 -38.06 14.49
C CYS A 29 -20.12 -36.62 15.02
N SER A 30 -21.33 -36.08 15.23
CA SER A 30 -21.55 -34.77 15.88
C SER A 30 -20.95 -34.74 17.29
N ASP A 31 -21.20 -35.76 18.10
CA ASP A 31 -20.73 -35.82 19.48
C ASP A 31 -19.19 -35.93 19.57
N ALA A 32 -18.56 -36.60 18.60
CA ALA A 32 -17.10 -36.65 18.47
C ALA A 32 -16.51 -35.29 18.05
N ILE A 33 -17.15 -34.57 17.12
CA ILE A 33 -16.70 -33.23 16.66
C ILE A 33 -16.91 -32.19 17.75
N VAL A 34 -18.04 -32.18 18.45
CA VAL A 34 -18.33 -31.21 19.51
C VAL A 34 -17.32 -31.34 20.66
N ASN A 35 -16.96 -32.56 21.05
CA ASN A 35 -15.95 -32.78 22.09
C ASN A 35 -14.52 -32.47 21.61
N GLY A 36 -14.15 -32.83 20.38
CA GLY A 36 -12.84 -32.52 19.82
C GLY A 36 -12.62 -31.02 19.56
N THR A 37 -13.63 -30.33 19.05
CA THR A 37 -13.57 -28.88 18.76
C THR A 37 -13.58 -28.04 20.03
N GLN A 38 -14.30 -28.42 21.09
CA GLN A 38 -14.24 -27.70 22.37
C GLN A 38 -12.84 -27.73 23.00
N ILE A 39 -12.11 -28.85 22.89
CA ILE A 39 -10.74 -28.97 23.38
C ILE A 39 -9.80 -28.08 22.56
N ALA A 40 -9.91 -28.11 21.22
CA ALA A 40 -9.11 -27.27 20.34
C ALA A 40 -9.35 -25.76 20.57
N TRP A 41 -10.61 -25.35 20.74
CA TRP A 41 -10.96 -23.96 21.03
C TRP A 41 -10.47 -23.48 22.40
N ARG A 42 -10.49 -24.33 23.44
CA ARG A 42 -9.89 -23.99 24.75
C ARG A 42 -8.39 -23.79 24.64
N GLN A 43 -7.69 -24.67 23.91
CA GLN A 43 -6.24 -24.54 23.71
C GLN A 43 -5.90 -23.27 22.91
N LEU A 44 -6.66 -22.95 21.87
CA LEU A 44 -6.47 -21.72 21.10
C LEU A 44 -6.70 -20.46 21.95
N ARG A 45 -7.78 -20.41 22.76
CA ARG A 45 -8.03 -19.29 23.68
C ARG A 45 -6.91 -19.11 24.70
N GLN A 46 -6.37 -20.20 25.24
CA GLN A 46 -5.22 -20.12 26.15
C GLN A 46 -3.97 -19.58 25.46
N ARG A 47 -3.70 -19.97 24.20
CA ARG A 47 -2.56 -19.45 23.44
C ARG A 47 -2.70 -17.95 23.12
N VAL A 48 -3.90 -17.52 22.70
CA VAL A 48 -4.20 -16.10 22.44
C VAL A 48 -4.09 -15.27 23.73
N SER A 49 -4.61 -15.77 24.86
CA SER A 49 -4.50 -15.08 26.15
C SER A 49 -3.05 -14.93 26.63
N ARG A 50 -2.20 -15.96 26.45
CA ARG A 50 -0.77 -15.90 26.80
C ARG A 50 0.00 -14.94 25.88
N ALA A 51 -0.35 -14.90 24.59
CA ALA A 51 0.25 -13.98 23.64
C ALA A 51 -0.11 -12.51 23.95
N ALA A 52 -1.38 -12.25 24.31
CA ALA A 52 -1.84 -10.92 24.73
C ALA A 52 -1.17 -10.44 26.03
N GLU A 53 -0.96 -11.34 26.99
CA GLU A 53 -0.25 -11.00 28.24
C GLU A 53 1.24 -10.71 27.97
N GLY A 54 1.89 -11.51 27.12
CA GLY A 54 3.28 -11.27 26.73
C GLY A 54 3.49 -9.93 26.01
N THR A 55 2.51 -9.46 25.23
CA THR A 55 2.56 -8.13 24.59
C THR A 55 2.37 -7.00 25.60
N ARG A 56 1.49 -7.16 26.60
CA ARG A 56 1.31 -6.17 27.68
C ARG A 56 2.57 -6.00 28.51
N VAL A 57 3.21 -7.10 28.91
CA VAL A 57 4.45 -7.06 29.72
C VAL A 57 5.59 -6.38 28.94
N ARG A 58 5.76 -6.68 27.64
CA ARG A 58 6.78 -6.05 26.79
C ARG A 58 6.55 -4.56 26.59
N ARG A 59 5.29 -4.12 26.53
CA ARG A 59 4.96 -2.70 26.43
C ARG A 59 5.30 -1.96 27.72
N ALA A 60 4.92 -2.52 28.88
CA ALA A 60 5.22 -1.95 30.18
C ALA A 60 6.73 -1.79 30.44
N THR A 61 7.54 -2.79 30.10
CA THR A 61 9.01 -2.71 30.27
C THR A 61 9.67 -1.70 29.34
N ARG A 62 9.13 -1.50 28.12
CA ARG A 62 9.62 -0.46 27.20
C ARG A 62 9.30 0.95 27.71
N GLU A 63 8.09 1.16 28.23
CA GLU A 63 7.67 2.44 28.81
C GLU A 63 8.43 2.78 30.10
N GLU A 64 8.80 1.78 30.92
CA GLU A 64 9.68 1.96 32.08
C GLU A 64 11.11 2.33 31.66
N SER A 65 11.71 1.60 30.71
CA SER A 65 13.05 1.92 30.20
C SER A 65 13.16 3.30 29.53
N GLN A 66 12.07 3.77 28.90
CA GLN A 66 12.02 5.12 28.35
C GLN A 66 12.03 6.20 29.45
N ARG A 67 11.27 6.00 30.54
CA ARG A 67 11.25 6.93 31.68
C ARG A 67 12.60 7.03 32.37
N ASP A 68 13.30 5.91 32.57
CA ASP A 68 14.64 5.90 33.18
C ASP A 68 15.67 6.65 32.33
N LYS A 69 15.59 6.53 31.00
CA LYS A 69 16.48 7.25 30.07
C LYS A 69 16.22 8.75 30.10
N GLU A 70 14.96 9.16 30.13
CA GLU A 70 14.56 10.57 30.21
C GLU A 70 15.01 11.21 31.54
N GLU A 71 14.83 10.50 32.67
CA GLU A 71 15.32 10.96 33.97
C GLU A 71 16.84 11.12 34.00
N ARG A 72 17.59 10.17 33.40
CA ARG A 72 19.06 10.26 33.32
C ARG A 72 19.53 11.43 32.45
N MET A 73 18.86 11.68 31.33
CA MET A 73 19.15 12.83 30.46
C MET A 73 18.92 14.15 31.21
N ASN A 74 17.81 14.26 31.94
CA ASN A 74 17.49 15.46 32.70
C ASN A 74 18.49 15.73 33.83
N LYS A 75 18.99 14.68 34.52
CA LYS A 75 20.04 14.83 35.54
C LYS A 75 21.37 15.32 34.96
N ILE A 76 21.75 14.85 33.77
CA ILE A 76 22.97 15.30 33.10
C ILE A 76 22.82 16.75 32.63
N ALA A 77 21.67 17.10 32.05
CA ALA A 77 21.39 18.46 31.62
C ALA A 77 21.46 19.45 32.79
N ALA A 78 20.85 19.12 33.93
CA ALA A 78 20.90 19.96 35.14
C ALA A 78 22.33 20.10 35.71
N ALA A 79 23.13 19.03 35.71
CA ALA A 79 24.52 19.09 36.16
C ALA A 79 25.42 19.92 35.23
N ASN A 80 25.16 19.88 33.93
CA ASN A 80 25.86 20.72 32.96
C ASN A 80 25.44 22.19 33.09
N GLU A 81 24.15 22.46 33.28
CA GLU A 81 23.66 23.82 33.51
C GLU A 81 24.29 24.42 34.79
N ASP A 82 24.40 23.65 35.87
CA ASP A 82 25.07 24.09 37.11
C ASP A 82 26.57 24.36 36.94
N ASN A 83 27.26 23.57 36.09
CA ASN A 83 28.66 23.81 35.71
C ASN A 83 28.82 25.03 34.78
N ASP A 84 27.86 25.26 33.89
CA ASP A 84 27.86 26.34 32.89
C ASP A 84 27.38 27.68 33.45
N LEU A 85 26.84 27.70 34.69
CA LEU A 85 26.61 28.93 35.46
C LEU A 85 27.96 29.63 35.73
N ARG A 86 28.24 30.50 34.76
CA ARG A 86 29.44 31.25 34.37
C ARG A 86 30.20 32.02 35.46
N GLU A 87 29.69 32.05 36.69
CA GLU A 87 30.33 32.76 37.80
C GLU A 87 31.37 31.90 38.54
N SER A 88 31.34 30.57 38.40
CA SER A 88 32.28 29.68 39.11
C SER A 88 33.67 29.58 38.44
N LEU A 89 33.75 29.58 37.11
CA LEU A 89 35.00 29.23 36.39
C LEU A 89 35.78 30.41 35.81
N CYS A 90 35.16 31.58 35.61
CA CYS A 90 35.83 32.74 34.99
C CYS A 90 36.41 33.76 35.98
N LEU A 91 36.20 33.62 37.29
CA LEU A 91 36.43 34.72 38.23
C LEU A 91 37.77 34.79 38.99
N THR A 92 38.74 33.86 38.85
CA THR A 92 39.96 33.98 39.73
C THR A 92 41.34 33.63 39.16
N TYR A 93 41.51 33.29 37.88
CA TYR A 93 42.87 33.02 37.36
C TYR A 93 43.23 33.93 36.19
N SER A 94 43.76 35.12 36.53
CA SER A 94 44.40 35.98 35.55
C SER A 94 45.58 35.26 34.89
N ARG A 95 45.53 35.08 33.57
CA ARG A 95 46.66 34.56 32.77
C ARG A 95 47.79 35.57 32.57
N LYS A 96 47.63 36.80 33.08
CA LYS A 96 48.61 37.87 32.95
C LYS A 96 49.95 37.45 33.57
N CYS A 97 51.03 37.46 32.78
CA CYS A 97 52.36 37.21 33.31
C CYS A 97 52.72 38.30 34.34
N PRO A 98 53.08 37.97 35.58
CA PRO A 98 53.36 38.98 36.59
C PRO A 98 54.69 39.72 36.38
N VAL A 99 55.58 39.20 35.52
CA VAL A 99 56.89 39.82 35.20
C VAL A 99 56.76 40.84 34.08
N CYS A 100 56.28 40.43 32.90
CA CYS A 100 56.16 41.33 31.74
C CYS A 100 54.77 41.94 31.56
N LEU A 101 53.80 41.59 32.41
CA LEU A 101 52.43 42.09 32.39
C LEU A 101 51.63 41.78 31.11
N ARG A 102 52.14 40.90 30.24
CA ARG A 102 51.41 40.40 29.06
C ARG A 102 50.15 39.67 29.51
N LYS A 103 48.96 40.13 29.08
CA LYS A 103 47.65 39.64 29.55
C LYS A 103 47.39 38.16 29.22
N HIS A 104 47.85 37.70 28.06
CA HIS A 104 47.64 36.33 27.56
C HIS A 104 48.93 35.82 26.88
N PRO A 105 49.94 35.36 27.64
CA PRO A 105 51.10 34.72 27.04
C PRO A 105 50.71 33.36 26.43
N GLU A 106 51.18 33.08 25.22
CA GLU A 106 50.92 31.82 24.49
C GLU A 106 51.51 30.60 25.20
N LYS A 107 52.69 30.78 25.82
CA LYS A 107 53.39 29.71 26.54
C LYS A 107 53.70 30.16 27.96
N ARG A 108 53.37 29.30 28.93
CA ARG A 108 53.61 29.53 30.36
C ARG A 108 54.42 28.39 30.95
N VAL A 109 55.14 28.71 32.02
CA VAL A 109 55.90 27.74 32.80
C VAL A 109 55.57 27.88 34.27
N SER A 110 55.62 26.78 34.99
CA SER A 110 55.49 26.74 36.45
C SER A 110 56.84 26.38 37.06
N TYR A 111 57.36 27.25 37.92
CA TYR A 111 58.52 26.91 38.74
C TYR A 111 58.13 25.85 39.77
N LEU A 112 59.06 25.01 40.22
CA LEU A 112 58.81 24.03 41.29
C LEU A 112 58.43 24.64 42.65
N CYS A 113 58.44 25.97 42.78
CA CYS A 113 57.87 26.68 43.94
C CYS A 113 56.39 27.05 43.77
N GLY A 114 55.77 26.73 42.62
CA GLY A 114 54.36 27.01 42.32
C GLY A 114 54.09 28.33 41.59
N HIS A 115 55.09 29.20 41.41
CA HIS A 115 54.89 30.46 40.69
C HIS A 115 54.88 30.25 39.17
N ILE A 116 53.91 30.86 38.49
CA ILE A 116 53.70 30.75 37.05
C ILE A 116 54.08 32.07 36.36
N VAL A 117 54.86 31.97 35.29
CA VAL A 117 55.22 33.10 34.40
C VAL A 117 55.10 32.68 32.94
N CYS A 118 55.20 33.64 32.01
CA CYS A 118 55.37 33.27 30.61
C CYS A 118 56.76 32.67 30.36
N GLU A 119 56.84 31.75 29.40
CA GLU A 119 58.09 31.09 29.03
C GLU A 119 59.23 32.07 28.68
N PRO A 120 59.02 33.13 27.87
CA PRO A 120 60.09 34.10 27.59
C PRO A 120 60.66 34.78 28.85
N CYS A 121 59.82 35.03 29.86
CA CYS A 121 60.29 35.61 31.12
C CYS A 121 61.10 34.61 31.95
N ALA A 122 60.75 33.33 31.92
CA ALA A 122 61.52 32.30 32.62
C ALA A 122 62.88 32.07 31.95
N GLU A 123 62.94 32.03 30.63
CA GLU A 123 64.19 31.86 29.86
C GLU A 123 65.11 33.07 30.04
N SER A 124 64.57 34.29 29.98
CA SER A 124 65.34 35.51 30.21
C SER A 124 65.91 35.56 31.63
N GLN A 125 65.11 35.16 32.63
CA GLN A 125 65.56 35.06 34.02
C GLN A 125 66.65 33.98 34.18
N GLU A 126 66.53 32.85 33.48
CA GLU A 126 67.52 31.77 33.48
C GLU A 126 68.87 32.23 32.92
N MET A 127 68.87 33.01 31.83
CA MET A 127 70.09 33.55 31.22
C MET A 127 70.79 34.57 32.13
N GLN A 128 70.04 35.43 32.84
CA GLN A 128 70.62 36.51 33.64
C GLN A 128 71.04 36.06 35.04
N ASN A 129 70.21 35.25 35.69
CA ASN A 129 70.32 34.96 37.12
C ASN A 129 70.33 33.45 37.42
N GLY A 130 70.41 32.60 36.40
CA GLY A 130 70.25 31.15 36.54
C GLY A 130 68.81 30.73 36.83
N LYS A 131 68.60 29.44 37.14
CA LYS A 131 67.27 28.84 37.43
C LYS A 131 66.70 29.29 38.78
N ILE A 132 66.46 30.59 38.94
CA ILE A 132 65.95 31.23 40.15
C ILE A 132 64.58 31.83 39.86
N CYS A 133 63.58 31.45 40.66
CA CYS A 133 62.23 32.02 40.54
C CYS A 133 62.26 33.53 40.86
N PRO A 134 61.66 34.40 40.02
CA PRO A 134 61.70 35.85 40.22
C PRO A 134 60.90 36.34 41.44
N PHE A 135 60.01 35.52 42.00
CA PHE A 135 59.15 35.90 43.14
C PHE A 135 59.75 35.52 44.48
N CYS A 136 60.06 34.23 44.68
CA CYS A 136 60.56 33.73 45.96
C CYS A 136 62.09 33.61 46.03
N LYS A 137 62.80 33.88 44.93
CA LYS A 137 64.26 33.78 44.81
C LYS A 137 64.86 32.40 45.15
N SER A 138 64.04 31.35 45.19
CA SER A 138 64.53 29.98 45.37
C SER A 138 65.14 29.46 44.08
N ALA A 139 66.33 28.87 44.15
CA ALA A 139 66.94 28.16 43.03
C ALA A 139 66.17 26.85 42.74
N ARG A 140 65.31 26.88 41.71
CA ARG A 140 64.44 25.77 41.30
C ARG A 140 64.24 25.82 39.79
N SER A 141 64.26 24.66 39.13
CA SER A 141 63.85 24.53 37.73
C SER A 141 62.36 24.84 37.54
N TYR A 142 61.96 25.04 36.29
CA TYR A 142 60.55 25.18 35.89
C TYR A 142 60.14 24.06 34.92
N HIS A 143 58.84 23.78 34.90
CA HIS A 143 58.19 22.89 33.94
C HIS A 143 57.32 23.71 32.99
N ARG A 144 57.42 23.42 31.69
CA ARG A 144 56.52 23.98 30.68
C ARG A 144 55.11 23.48 30.93
N LEU A 145 54.15 24.39 30.99
CA LEU A 145 52.74 24.04 31.05
C LEU A 145 52.30 23.71 29.63
N PHE A 146 51.67 22.55 29.43
CA PHE A 146 51.08 22.19 28.15
C PHE A 146 49.83 23.05 27.96
N GLU A 147 49.94 24.05 27.10
CA GLU A 147 48.80 24.81 26.60
C GLU A 147 48.67 24.43 25.13
N GLU A 148 47.48 23.98 24.72
CA GLU A 148 47.23 23.60 23.33
C GLU A 148 47.50 24.81 22.44
N ASP A 149 48.50 24.69 21.56
CA ASP A 149 48.79 25.70 20.55
C ASP A 149 47.51 25.85 19.71
N GLY A 150 46.89 27.04 19.73
CA GLY A 150 45.56 27.29 19.13
C GLY A 150 45.42 26.98 17.63
N GLU A 151 46.50 26.57 16.96
CA GLU A 151 46.51 26.08 15.59
C GLU A 151 45.77 24.74 15.42
N GLU A 152 45.70 23.88 16.44
CA GLU A 152 44.94 22.61 16.32
C GLU A 152 43.42 22.86 16.35
N VAL A 153 42.96 23.88 17.05
CA VAL A 153 41.53 24.20 17.17
C VAL A 153 40.95 24.66 15.83
N GLU A 154 41.70 25.44 15.04
CA GLU A 154 41.25 25.83 13.69
C GLU A 154 41.15 24.63 12.74
N LYS A 155 42.12 23.69 12.79
CA LYS A 155 42.06 22.46 11.99
C LYS A 155 40.89 21.58 12.38
N ILE A 156 40.64 21.42 13.67
CA ILE A 156 39.49 20.66 14.18
C ILE A 156 38.17 21.31 13.76
N MET A 157 38.09 22.65 13.79
CA MET A 157 36.90 23.38 13.37
C MET A 157 36.60 23.21 11.88
N TRP A 158 37.61 23.23 11.00
CA TRP A 158 37.46 22.91 9.58
C TRP A 158 37.01 21.47 9.34
N ILE A 159 37.55 20.51 10.10
CA ILE A 159 37.15 19.10 10.01
C ILE A 159 35.69 18.92 10.44
N ILE A 160 35.28 19.54 11.56
CA ILE A 160 33.89 19.49 12.02
C ILE A 160 32.95 20.12 10.99
N GLN A 161 33.31 21.27 10.42
CA GLN A 161 32.49 21.94 9.42
C GLN A 161 32.36 21.10 8.14
N PHE A 162 33.43 20.42 7.71
CA PHE A 162 33.39 19.48 6.59
C PHE A 162 32.47 18.28 6.89
N PHE A 163 32.58 17.67 8.08
CA PHE A 163 31.71 16.56 8.46
C PHE A 163 30.25 16.97 8.61
N LEU A 164 29.96 18.16 9.12
CA LEU A 164 28.59 18.70 9.17
C LEU A 164 28.04 18.95 7.76
N LEU A 165 28.84 19.47 6.85
CA LEU A 165 28.42 19.70 5.46
C LEU A 165 28.21 18.37 4.71
N ALA A 166 29.10 17.39 4.92
CA ALA A 166 28.96 16.04 4.37
C ALA A 166 27.74 15.32 4.96
N ALA A 167 27.50 15.43 6.27
CA ALA A 167 26.31 14.88 6.91
C ALA A 167 25.04 15.55 6.38
N ALA A 168 25.02 16.87 6.21
CA ALA A 168 23.90 17.58 5.59
C ALA A 168 23.66 17.12 4.15
N LEU A 169 24.73 16.96 3.35
CA LEU A 169 24.65 16.48 1.97
C LEU A 169 24.11 15.04 1.90
N VAL A 170 24.62 14.15 2.77
CA VAL A 170 24.15 12.76 2.88
C VAL A 170 22.69 12.72 3.30
N CYS A 171 22.28 13.53 4.29
CA CYS A 171 20.89 13.63 4.73
C CYS A 171 19.97 14.16 3.61
N THR A 172 20.42 15.10 2.78
CA THR A 172 19.65 15.56 1.61
C THR A 172 19.59 14.52 0.48
N SER A 173 20.61 13.68 0.32
CA SER A 173 20.64 12.64 -0.73
C SER A 173 19.85 11.37 -0.39
N THR A 174 19.44 11.20 0.87
CA THR A 174 18.63 10.05 1.30
C THR A 174 17.14 10.35 1.41
N ALA A 175 16.70 11.54 1.00
CA ALA A 175 15.28 11.77 0.78
C ALA A 175 14.87 10.85 -0.38
N ALA A 176 14.22 9.73 -0.05
CA ALA A 176 13.67 8.84 -1.05
C ALA A 176 12.80 9.69 -1.99
N GLU A 177 13.14 9.68 -3.28
CA GLU A 177 12.36 10.37 -4.28
C GLU A 177 10.94 9.80 -4.25
N LEU A 178 10.00 10.59 -3.74
CA LEU A 178 8.60 10.23 -3.78
C LEU A 178 8.15 10.37 -5.23
N PHE A 179 7.87 9.25 -5.89
CA PHE A 179 7.31 9.26 -7.23
C PHE A 179 5.85 9.68 -7.12
N VAL A 180 5.56 10.90 -7.61
CA VAL A 180 4.21 11.41 -7.77
C VAL A 180 3.91 11.49 -9.25
N THR A 181 2.86 10.82 -9.69
CA THR A 181 2.39 10.92 -11.08
C THR A 181 0.94 11.31 -11.10
N GLU A 182 0.66 12.44 -11.73
CA GLU A 182 -0.67 13.01 -11.89
C GLU A 182 -1.24 12.61 -13.26
N TYR A 183 -2.49 12.15 -13.24
CA TYR A 183 -3.28 11.82 -14.42
C TYR A 183 -4.54 12.67 -14.44
N LYS A 184 -4.67 13.53 -15.45
CA LYS A 184 -5.89 14.31 -15.68
C LYS A 184 -6.89 13.45 -16.43
N LEU A 185 -8.10 13.33 -15.90
CA LEU A 185 -9.17 12.63 -16.59
C LEU A 185 -9.67 13.52 -17.75
N PRO A 186 -9.81 12.98 -18.96
CA PRO A 186 -10.27 13.75 -20.12
C PRO A 186 -11.75 14.15 -19.99
N GLU A 187 -12.53 13.39 -19.24
CA GLU A 187 -13.95 13.59 -18.97
C GLU A 187 -14.25 13.32 -17.48
N ALA A 188 -15.47 13.65 -17.04
CA ALA A 188 -15.92 13.33 -15.69
C ALA A 188 -15.90 11.81 -15.43
N PHE A 189 -15.63 11.41 -14.18
CA PHE A 189 -15.62 10.01 -13.78
C PHE A 189 -17.06 9.48 -13.64
N VAL A 190 -17.67 9.11 -14.76
CA VAL A 190 -19.07 8.65 -14.84
C VAL A 190 -19.24 7.19 -14.38
N ASP A 191 -20.47 6.79 -14.05
CA ASP A 191 -20.80 5.41 -13.70
C ASP A 191 -20.48 4.45 -14.86
N GLY A 192 -20.00 3.25 -14.52
CA GLY A 192 -19.54 2.26 -15.50
C GLY A 192 -18.12 2.46 -16.01
N THR A 193 -17.45 3.56 -15.65
CA THR A 193 -16.05 3.80 -16.05
C THR A 193 -15.12 2.71 -15.50
N ILE A 194 -14.25 2.19 -16.37
CA ILE A 194 -13.15 1.29 -16.00
C ILE A 194 -11.83 2.03 -16.17
N ILE A 195 -11.02 2.05 -15.12
CA ILE A 195 -9.64 2.54 -15.17
C ILE A 195 -8.70 1.42 -14.73
N THR A 196 -7.68 1.18 -15.53
CA THR A 196 -6.64 0.19 -15.23
C THR A 196 -5.31 0.91 -15.03
N PHE A 197 -4.67 0.58 -13.91
CA PHE A 197 -3.35 1.07 -13.53
C PHE A 197 -2.34 -0.06 -13.63
N TYR A 198 -1.21 0.19 -14.31
CA TYR A 198 -0.07 -0.71 -14.33
C TYR A 198 1.16 -0.05 -13.71
N PHE A 199 1.75 -0.75 -12.77
CA PHE A 199 2.85 -0.21 -11.99
C PHE A 199 3.89 -1.28 -11.67
N TRP A 200 5.16 -0.94 -11.81
CA TRP A 200 6.25 -1.87 -11.52
C TRP A 200 6.66 -1.72 -10.05
N HIS A 201 6.56 -2.80 -9.27
CA HIS A 201 6.92 -2.80 -7.85
C HIS A 201 8.34 -3.35 -7.68
N SER A 202 9.31 -2.47 -7.44
CA SER A 202 10.74 -2.81 -7.46
C SER A 202 11.29 -3.37 -6.14
N GLY A 203 10.43 -3.83 -5.22
CA GLY A 203 10.87 -4.34 -3.93
C GLY A 203 11.63 -5.67 -4.07
N ASP A 204 12.91 -5.69 -3.72
CA ASP A 204 13.67 -6.92 -3.41
C ASP A 204 13.46 -7.26 -1.92
N HIS A 205 12.35 -7.93 -1.58
CA HIS A 205 12.00 -8.16 -0.17
C HIS A 205 12.75 -9.34 0.47
N TRP A 206 13.27 -10.29 -0.31
CA TRP A 206 13.78 -11.55 0.24
C TRP A 206 15.17 -11.45 0.90
N ASP A 207 16.01 -10.51 0.48
CA ASP A 207 17.42 -10.48 0.93
C ASP A 207 17.66 -9.63 2.20
N ARG A 208 16.64 -8.93 2.72
CA ARG A 208 16.78 -8.07 3.92
C ARG A 208 15.68 -8.29 4.97
N PRO A 209 15.78 -9.39 5.75
CA PRO A 209 14.85 -9.69 6.84
C PRO A 209 14.91 -8.72 8.04
N ASP A 210 15.77 -7.71 8.02
CA ASP A 210 15.81 -6.62 9.00
C ASP A 210 14.90 -5.43 8.61
N LEU A 211 14.46 -5.36 7.35
CA LEU A 211 13.63 -4.29 6.78
C LEU A 211 12.13 -4.62 6.71
N TYR A 212 11.66 -5.71 7.35
CA TYR A 212 10.24 -6.10 7.50
C TYR A 212 9.29 -5.00 8.05
N SER A 213 9.80 -3.84 8.45
CA SER A 213 9.01 -2.72 8.99
C SER A 213 8.69 -1.62 7.98
N LYS A 214 9.32 -1.59 6.79
CA LYS A 214 8.95 -0.66 5.73
C LYS A 214 8.08 -1.37 4.71
N THR A 215 6.81 -1.53 5.07
CA THR A 215 5.73 -1.81 4.14
C THR A 215 5.82 -0.84 2.97
N GLN A 216 5.93 -1.40 1.76
CA GLN A 216 6.00 -0.62 0.53
C GLN A 216 4.57 -0.35 0.09
N TYR A 217 4.21 0.94 0.07
CA TYR A 217 2.86 1.39 -0.24
C TYR A 217 2.83 2.07 -1.61
N ALA A 218 1.72 1.87 -2.32
CA ALA A 218 1.31 2.76 -3.39
C ALA A 218 -0.06 3.33 -3.07
N TYR A 219 -0.20 4.64 -3.21
CA TYR A 219 -1.47 5.34 -3.00
C TYR A 219 -2.02 5.77 -4.35
N ILE A 220 -3.29 5.46 -4.61
CA ILE A 220 -4.06 6.00 -5.74
C ILE A 220 -5.10 6.95 -5.14
N ASN A 221 -4.87 8.24 -5.30
CA ASN A 221 -5.72 9.31 -4.78
C ASN A 221 -6.55 9.91 -5.91
N PHE A 222 -7.86 10.00 -5.72
CA PHE A 222 -8.80 10.59 -6.67
C PHE A 222 -9.17 11.98 -6.16
N TYR A 223 -9.07 13.00 -7.02
CA TYR A 223 -9.36 14.40 -6.69
C TYR A 223 -10.45 14.98 -7.58
N ASP A 224 -11.24 15.90 -7.03
CA ASP A 224 -12.27 16.67 -7.73
C ASP A 224 -11.74 17.96 -8.40
N VAL A 225 -10.43 18.20 -8.28
CA VAL A 225 -9.68 19.26 -8.95
C VAL A 225 -8.91 18.73 -10.15
N ALA A 226 -8.68 19.58 -11.16
CA ALA A 226 -8.02 19.15 -12.39
C ALA A 226 -6.50 18.94 -12.25
N SER A 227 -5.89 19.45 -11.18
CA SER A 227 -4.49 19.24 -10.82
C SER A 227 -4.27 19.49 -9.34
N VAL A 228 -3.23 18.88 -8.78
CA VAL A 228 -2.93 18.94 -7.34
C VAL A 228 -1.58 19.62 -7.16
N ASP A 229 -1.57 20.68 -6.35
CA ASP A 229 -0.33 21.29 -5.88
C ASP A 229 0.19 20.54 -4.65
N ASN A 230 1.49 20.25 -4.60
CA ASN A 230 2.10 19.52 -3.49
C ASN A 230 2.06 20.31 -2.17
N ASP A 231 1.94 21.64 -2.23
CA ASP A 231 1.92 22.51 -1.05
C ASP A 231 0.51 22.75 -0.48
N THR A 232 -0.53 22.23 -1.14
CA THR A 232 -1.92 22.43 -0.73
C THR A 232 -2.54 21.12 -0.27
N VAL A 233 -3.27 21.16 0.85
CA VAL A 233 -4.05 20.02 1.35
C VAL A 233 -5.42 20.04 0.67
N TYR A 234 -5.68 19.05 -0.18
CA TYR A 234 -6.98 18.86 -0.84
C TYR A 234 -7.77 17.75 -0.18
N ASP A 235 -9.10 17.81 -0.32
CA ASP A 235 -9.94 16.65 -0.04
C ASP A 235 -9.65 15.54 -1.06
N ILE A 236 -9.72 14.30 -0.59
CA ILE A 236 -9.49 13.09 -1.38
C ILE A 236 -10.76 12.25 -1.30
N PRO A 237 -11.71 12.43 -2.24
CA PRO A 237 -12.96 11.67 -2.23
C PRO A 237 -12.77 10.16 -2.13
N ALA A 238 -11.76 9.62 -2.83
CA ALA A 238 -11.35 8.23 -2.73
C ALA A 238 -9.83 8.12 -2.69
N GLN A 239 -9.32 7.35 -1.72
CA GLN A 239 -7.96 6.86 -1.70
C GLN A 239 -7.99 5.34 -1.70
N LEU A 240 -7.13 4.73 -2.51
CA LEU A 240 -6.75 3.32 -2.40
C LEU A 240 -5.29 3.24 -1.98
N ARG A 241 -4.99 2.50 -0.91
CA ARG A 241 -3.63 2.19 -0.48
C ARG A 241 -3.38 0.70 -0.74
N LEU A 242 -2.36 0.44 -1.55
CA LEU A 242 -1.96 -0.88 -2.03
C LEU A 242 -0.73 -1.32 -1.27
N GLU A 243 -0.74 -2.58 -0.85
CA GLU A 243 0.24 -3.16 0.05
C GLU A 243 0.64 -4.56 -0.41
N THR A 244 1.83 -4.99 0.00
CA THR A 244 2.28 -6.39 -0.11
C THR A 244 1.63 -7.30 0.95
N ASP A 245 0.70 -6.79 1.78
CA ASP A 245 -0.03 -7.62 2.75
C ASP A 245 -0.84 -8.68 2.00
N TYR A 246 -0.45 -9.93 2.21
CA TYR A 246 -1.07 -11.10 1.60
C TYR A 246 -2.57 -11.25 1.89
N PHE A 247 -3.04 -10.73 3.01
CA PHE A 247 -4.42 -10.84 3.45
C PHE A 247 -5.24 -9.60 3.17
N ASN A 248 -4.61 -8.44 3.14
CA ASN A 248 -5.27 -7.15 3.02
C ASN A 248 -4.51 -6.21 2.07
N PRO A 249 -4.28 -6.64 0.83
CA PRO A 249 -3.42 -5.92 -0.10
C PRO A 249 -3.99 -4.57 -0.57
N VAL A 250 -5.27 -4.29 -0.27
CA VAL A 250 -5.95 -3.06 -0.66
C VAL A 250 -6.78 -2.52 0.51
N THR A 251 -6.46 -1.31 0.93
CA THR A 251 -7.26 -0.51 1.87
C THR A 251 -7.83 0.70 1.16
N SER A 252 -8.99 1.17 1.61
CA SER A 252 -9.66 2.33 1.02
C SER A 252 -10.10 3.33 2.08
N ASN A 253 -10.03 4.62 1.76
CA ASN A 253 -10.44 5.67 2.67
C ASN A 253 -10.91 6.94 1.91
N THR A 254 -11.44 7.92 2.65
CA THR A 254 -11.77 9.27 2.19
C THR A 254 -11.09 10.27 3.11
N PHE A 255 -10.47 11.31 2.56
CA PHE A 255 -9.97 12.46 3.32
C PHE A 255 -10.85 13.67 3.04
N GLN A 256 -11.42 14.26 4.09
CA GLN A 256 -12.35 15.38 3.97
C GLN A 256 -12.15 16.35 5.13
N ASP A 257 -12.11 17.65 4.84
CA ASP A 257 -12.00 18.72 5.84
C ASP A 257 -10.79 18.53 6.78
N GLY A 258 -9.66 18.10 6.20
CA GLY A 258 -8.42 17.90 6.94
C GLY A 258 -8.39 16.61 7.79
N ARG A 259 -9.34 15.69 7.62
CA ARG A 259 -9.44 14.46 8.42
C ARG A 259 -9.67 13.22 7.57
N TRP A 260 -9.03 12.12 7.95
CA TRP A 260 -9.31 10.80 7.41
C TRP A 260 -10.58 10.23 8.02
N HIS A 261 -11.44 9.68 7.17
CA HIS A 261 -12.56 8.85 7.60
C HIS A 261 -12.07 7.48 8.06
N LYS A 262 -13.00 6.61 8.47
CA LYS A 262 -12.68 5.25 8.90
C LYS A 262 -12.17 4.44 7.71
N GLU A 263 -10.94 3.94 7.83
CA GLU A 263 -10.34 3.05 6.83
C GLU A 263 -11.18 1.78 6.66
N GLU A 264 -11.48 1.44 5.41
CA GLU A 264 -12.09 0.17 5.04
C GLU A 264 -11.03 -0.80 4.55
N ASN A 265 -10.83 -1.85 5.33
CA ASN A 265 -9.97 -2.96 4.96
C ASN A 265 -10.85 -4.18 4.59
N LYS A 266 -10.57 -4.79 3.44
CA LYS A 266 -11.26 -6.00 2.97
C LYS A 266 -10.22 -7.09 2.78
N PHE A 267 -10.53 -8.24 3.35
CA PHE A 267 -9.71 -9.43 3.22
C PHE A 267 -9.72 -9.92 1.78
N GLN A 268 -8.53 -10.09 1.19
CA GLN A 268 -8.32 -10.63 -0.13
C GLN A 268 -7.13 -11.58 -0.06
N PHE A 269 -7.36 -12.85 -0.34
CA PHE A 269 -6.32 -13.88 -0.27
C PHE A 269 -5.59 -13.97 -1.61
N MET A 270 -4.31 -13.64 -1.64
CA MET A 270 -3.49 -13.60 -2.84
C MET A 270 -2.76 -14.93 -3.05
N ASP A 271 -3.47 -16.04 -3.30
CA ASP A 271 -3.00 -17.44 -3.49
C ASP A 271 -1.47 -17.66 -3.76
N GLY A 272 -0.62 -17.48 -2.75
CA GLY A 272 0.83 -17.66 -2.82
C GLY A 272 1.59 -16.76 -3.81
N LEU A 273 0.97 -15.69 -4.33
CA LEU A 273 1.63 -14.79 -5.27
C LEU A 273 2.66 -13.91 -4.54
N ASP A 274 3.90 -13.96 -5.01
CA ASP A 274 4.94 -13.05 -4.53
C ASP A 274 4.68 -11.66 -5.12
N MET A 275 4.37 -10.72 -4.24
CA MET A 275 3.99 -9.35 -4.60
C MET A 275 5.20 -8.48 -4.96
N SER A 276 6.42 -9.00 -4.83
CA SER A 276 7.67 -8.25 -4.96
C SER A 276 8.35 -8.49 -6.32
N GLY A 277 8.97 -7.46 -6.91
CA GLY A 277 9.67 -7.57 -8.19
C GLY A 277 8.79 -7.82 -9.43
N GLU A 278 7.54 -7.38 -9.42
CA GLU A 278 6.59 -7.65 -10.50
C GLU A 278 5.64 -6.49 -10.84
N TRP A 279 4.94 -6.62 -11.96
CA TRP A 279 3.94 -5.65 -12.43
C TRP A 279 2.63 -5.77 -11.68
N TRP A 280 2.33 -4.80 -10.85
CA TRP A 280 1.04 -4.64 -10.21
C TRP A 280 0.01 -4.08 -11.22
N ARG A 281 -1.17 -4.70 -11.25
CA ARG A 281 -2.34 -4.29 -12.05
C ARG A 281 -3.49 -3.99 -11.11
N VAL A 282 -4.08 -2.81 -11.21
CA VAL A 282 -5.32 -2.46 -10.48
C VAL A 282 -6.37 -2.04 -11.48
N ASP A 283 -7.51 -2.75 -11.49
CA ASP A 283 -8.68 -2.37 -12.26
C ASP A 283 -9.72 -1.77 -11.32
N ILE A 284 -10.28 -0.63 -11.69
CA ILE A 284 -11.28 0.08 -10.90
C ILE A 284 -12.51 0.26 -11.76
N TYR A 285 -13.65 -0.14 -11.21
CA TYR A 285 -14.95 0.01 -11.87
C TYR A 285 -15.86 0.88 -11.00
N LYS A 286 -16.23 2.07 -11.48
CA LYS A 286 -17.17 2.94 -10.77
C LYS A 286 -18.60 2.40 -10.92
N HIS A 287 -19.26 2.11 -9.80
CA HIS A 287 -20.66 1.66 -9.81
C HIS A 287 -21.64 2.81 -9.81
N ASP A 288 -21.43 3.75 -8.89
CA ASP A 288 -22.29 4.90 -8.65
C ASP A 288 -21.49 6.05 -8.02
N SER A 289 -22.19 7.10 -7.59
CA SER A 289 -21.61 8.27 -6.92
C SER A 289 -20.75 7.95 -5.70
N TYR A 290 -20.87 6.81 -5.02
CA TYR A 290 -20.13 6.55 -3.77
C TYR A 290 -19.42 5.21 -3.74
N ARG A 291 -19.58 4.37 -4.77
CA ARG A 291 -19.07 3.01 -4.76
C ARG A 291 -18.22 2.70 -5.99
N MET A 292 -17.10 2.01 -5.76
CA MET A 292 -16.29 1.42 -6.83
C MET A 292 -15.90 -0.01 -6.48
N ASN A 293 -15.82 -0.87 -7.48
CA ASN A 293 -15.14 -2.17 -7.38
C ASN A 293 -13.65 -1.96 -7.59
N VAL A 294 -12.84 -2.70 -6.83
CA VAL A 294 -11.39 -2.75 -7.02
C VAL A 294 -10.99 -4.18 -7.28
N PHE A 295 -10.22 -4.39 -8.34
CA PHE A 295 -9.54 -5.64 -8.65
C PHE A 295 -8.04 -5.39 -8.55
N PHE A 296 -7.34 -6.25 -7.84
CA PHE A 296 -5.90 -6.18 -7.71
C PHE A 296 -5.28 -7.47 -8.19
N LYS A 297 -4.35 -7.38 -9.15
CA LYS A 297 -3.79 -8.52 -9.88
C LYS A 297 -4.85 -9.42 -10.52
N GLY A 298 -5.98 -8.85 -10.94
CA GLY A 298 -7.12 -9.58 -11.49
C GLY A 298 -7.97 -10.32 -10.44
N PHE A 299 -7.64 -10.24 -9.15
CA PHE A 299 -8.47 -10.75 -8.07
C PHE A 299 -9.39 -9.66 -7.54
N TRP A 300 -10.65 -9.99 -7.28
CA TRP A 300 -11.60 -9.05 -6.70
C TRP A 300 -11.27 -8.72 -5.25
N SER A 301 -11.04 -7.45 -4.99
CA SER A 301 -10.77 -6.92 -3.65
C SER A 301 -12.03 -6.49 -2.89
N GLY A 302 -13.17 -6.42 -3.58
CA GLY A 302 -14.46 -6.00 -3.02
C GLY A 302 -14.97 -4.67 -3.57
N VAL A 303 -16.21 -4.33 -3.18
CA VAL A 303 -16.80 -3.00 -3.36
C VAL A 303 -16.32 -2.09 -2.23
N ARG A 304 -15.81 -0.91 -2.58
CA ARG A 304 -15.39 0.15 -1.66
C ARG A 304 -16.45 1.24 -1.63
N THR A 305 -16.79 1.71 -0.43
CA THR A 305 -17.76 2.81 -0.25
C THR A 305 -17.03 4.03 0.32
N PHE A 306 -17.26 5.18 -0.28
CA PHE A 306 -16.60 6.43 0.08
C PHE A 306 -17.57 7.43 0.69
N HIS A 307 -17.04 8.38 1.46
CA HIS A 307 -17.85 9.39 2.16
C HIS A 307 -18.14 10.63 1.30
N MET A 308 -17.47 10.75 0.15
CA MET A 308 -17.63 11.85 -0.79
C MET A 308 -18.05 11.32 -2.17
N PRO A 309 -18.79 12.12 -2.96
CA PRO A 309 -19.23 11.72 -4.29
C PRO A 309 -18.05 11.65 -5.27
N LEU A 310 -18.06 10.60 -6.09
CA LEU A 310 -17.05 10.28 -7.11
C LEU A 310 -17.37 10.89 -8.48
N ASP A 311 -18.53 11.53 -8.65
CA ASP A 311 -18.98 12.06 -9.95
C ASP A 311 -18.14 13.24 -10.44
N ASN A 312 -17.49 13.94 -9.50
CA ASN A 312 -16.74 15.16 -9.78
C ASN A 312 -15.23 14.93 -9.89
N ILE A 313 -14.75 13.67 -9.89
CA ILE A 313 -13.31 13.40 -10.03
C ILE A 313 -12.81 13.92 -11.38
N LYS A 314 -11.70 14.67 -11.34
CA LYS A 314 -11.04 15.27 -12.50
C LYS A 314 -9.58 14.87 -12.63
N SER A 315 -8.92 14.46 -11.55
CA SER A 315 -7.55 13.96 -11.61
C SER A 315 -7.33 12.80 -10.64
N ILE A 316 -6.27 12.05 -10.92
CA ILE A 316 -5.83 10.90 -10.13
C ILE A 316 -4.32 11.05 -9.92
N ASN A 317 -3.87 11.04 -8.66
CA ASN A 317 -2.44 10.96 -8.36
C ASN A 317 -2.07 9.58 -7.85
N ILE A 318 -0.97 9.07 -8.37
CA ILE A 318 -0.31 7.88 -7.86
C ILE A 318 0.92 8.34 -7.10
N VAL A 319 1.01 7.95 -5.82
CA VAL A 319 2.12 8.31 -4.93
C VAL A 319 2.78 7.04 -4.41
N SER A 320 4.07 6.89 -4.62
CA SER A 320 4.84 5.79 -4.05
C SER A 320 6.32 6.10 -3.92
N GLU A 321 6.98 5.45 -2.96
CA GLU A 321 8.45 5.47 -2.82
C GLU A 321 9.13 4.36 -3.65
N TYR A 322 8.39 3.33 -4.08
CA TYR A 322 8.95 2.07 -4.60
C TYR A 322 8.29 1.60 -5.90
N VAL A 323 7.36 2.38 -6.41
CA VAL A 323 6.52 2.01 -7.53
C VAL A 323 6.67 3.06 -8.60
N ASP A 324 7.15 2.64 -9.76
CA ASP A 324 7.26 3.46 -10.96
C ASP A 324 5.96 3.28 -11.76
N PRO A 325 5.02 4.24 -11.72
CA PRO A 325 3.79 4.16 -12.47
C PRO A 325 4.11 4.36 -13.95
N LYS A 326 3.96 3.31 -14.74
CA LYS A 326 4.35 3.35 -16.15
C LYS A 326 3.19 3.71 -17.06
N TRP A 327 1.96 3.33 -16.68
CA TRP A 327 0.82 3.57 -17.55
C TRP A 327 -0.53 3.54 -16.82
N VAL A 328 -1.43 4.41 -17.28
CA VAL A 328 -2.83 4.46 -16.87
C VAL A 328 -3.68 4.43 -18.13
N GLU A 329 -4.57 3.46 -18.20
CA GLU A 329 -5.56 3.33 -19.26
C GLU A 329 -6.94 3.61 -18.69
N SER A 330 -7.61 4.60 -19.24
CA SER A 330 -9.06 4.77 -19.05
C SER A 330 -9.77 4.15 -20.25
N TYR A 331 -10.56 3.11 -20.02
CA TYR A 331 -11.31 2.49 -21.11
C TYR A 331 -12.70 3.10 -21.21
N LYS A 332 -12.89 3.89 -22.26
CA LYS A 332 -14.16 4.05 -22.95
C LYS A 332 -13.95 3.32 -24.28
N PHE A 333 -14.63 2.21 -24.52
CA PHE A 333 -14.33 1.39 -25.71
C PHE A 333 -14.65 2.20 -26.96
N VAL A 334 -13.65 2.83 -27.58
CA VAL A 334 -13.86 3.85 -28.64
C VAL A 334 -14.50 3.25 -29.90
N ASN A 335 -14.20 1.99 -30.18
CA ASN A 335 -14.81 1.16 -31.20
C ASN A 335 -14.47 -0.31 -30.94
N PHE A 336 -15.21 -1.23 -31.56
CA PHE A 336 -14.90 -2.66 -31.56
C PHE A 336 -14.62 -3.08 -32.99
N THR A 337 -13.43 -2.81 -33.54
CA THR A 337 -13.08 -3.09 -34.96
C THR A 337 -12.99 -4.60 -35.28
N ILE A 338 -13.05 -4.96 -36.57
CA ILE A 338 -12.85 -6.36 -37.01
C ILE A 338 -11.47 -6.84 -36.54
N GLY A 339 -11.42 -8.02 -35.94
CA GLY A 339 -10.24 -8.61 -35.30
C GLY A 339 -10.01 -8.17 -33.86
N SER A 340 -10.80 -7.23 -33.32
CA SER A 340 -10.75 -6.88 -31.89
C SER A 340 -11.33 -8.02 -31.05
N ARG A 341 -10.73 -8.20 -29.87
CA ARG A 341 -11.14 -9.20 -28.88
C ARG A 341 -11.37 -8.52 -27.53
N ILE A 342 -12.41 -8.95 -26.83
CA ILE A 342 -12.66 -8.63 -25.43
C ILE A 342 -12.75 -9.96 -24.69
N ASP A 343 -11.76 -10.27 -23.88
CA ASP A 343 -11.85 -11.31 -22.87
C ASP A 343 -12.33 -10.70 -21.58
N MET A 344 -13.32 -11.32 -20.97
CA MET A 344 -13.77 -10.95 -19.66
C MET A 344 -14.12 -12.16 -18.82
N ILE A 345 -13.83 -12.06 -17.53
CA ILE A 345 -14.33 -13.01 -16.53
C ILE A 345 -15.53 -12.32 -15.92
N ALA A 346 -16.73 -12.82 -16.13
CA ALA A 346 -17.94 -12.20 -15.59
C ALA A 346 -18.75 -13.23 -14.81
N PHE A 347 -19.04 -12.98 -13.53
CA PHE A 347 -20.10 -13.69 -12.83
C PHE A 347 -21.43 -13.12 -13.24
N LEU A 348 -22.35 -13.95 -13.71
CA LEU A 348 -23.74 -13.60 -13.86
C LEU A 348 -24.53 -14.35 -12.79
N ARG A 349 -24.44 -13.90 -11.53
CA ARG A 349 -25.14 -14.59 -10.43
C ARG A 349 -26.63 -14.39 -10.60
N SER A 350 -27.44 -15.43 -10.44
CA SER A 350 -28.89 -15.25 -10.39
C SER A 350 -29.25 -14.28 -9.27
N ASN A 351 -30.05 -13.27 -9.63
CA ASN A 351 -30.69 -12.40 -8.66
C ASN A 351 -31.62 -13.25 -7.77
N ILE A 352 -31.87 -12.80 -6.53
CA ILE A 352 -32.81 -13.44 -5.61
C ILE A 352 -34.23 -13.45 -6.22
N ASP A 353 -34.53 -12.46 -7.06
CA ASP A 353 -35.75 -12.37 -7.83
C ASP A 353 -35.63 -13.12 -9.17
N PRO A 354 -36.30 -14.26 -9.36
CA PRO A 354 -36.26 -15.02 -10.62
C PRO A 354 -36.85 -14.26 -11.81
N THR A 355 -37.54 -13.14 -11.58
CA THR A 355 -38.07 -12.28 -12.65
C THR A 355 -37.02 -11.31 -13.20
N GLN A 356 -35.91 -11.10 -12.49
CA GLN A 356 -34.84 -10.20 -12.90
C GLN A 356 -33.65 -11.00 -13.42
N LEU A 357 -33.49 -10.99 -14.74
CA LEU A 357 -32.42 -11.73 -15.40
C LEU A 357 -31.10 -10.95 -15.35
N SER A 358 -30.14 -11.47 -14.59
CA SER A 358 -28.78 -10.93 -14.53
C SER A 358 -28.18 -10.90 -15.94
N SER A 359 -27.83 -9.70 -16.40
CA SER A 359 -27.36 -9.50 -17.75
C SER A 359 -26.17 -8.57 -17.81
N LEU A 360 -25.28 -8.85 -18.76
CA LEU A 360 -24.23 -7.96 -19.18
C LEU A 360 -24.69 -7.27 -20.46
N ALA A 361 -24.86 -5.96 -20.41
CA ALA A 361 -25.43 -5.17 -21.50
C ALA A 361 -24.36 -4.26 -22.10
N PHE A 362 -24.37 -4.12 -23.43
CA PHE A 362 -23.49 -3.26 -24.18
C PHE A 362 -24.33 -2.14 -24.77
N SER A 363 -23.96 -0.92 -24.42
CA SER A 363 -24.74 0.30 -24.65
C SER A 363 -23.86 1.36 -25.30
N GLN A 364 -24.37 2.09 -26.30
CA GLN A 364 -23.58 3.14 -26.94
C GLN A 364 -23.27 4.32 -26.00
N ASP A 365 -24.24 4.75 -25.21
CA ASP A 365 -24.17 5.97 -24.39
C ASP A 365 -24.34 5.71 -22.89
N GLY A 366 -24.37 4.44 -22.48
CA GLY A 366 -24.61 4.06 -21.09
C GLY A 366 -26.10 4.03 -20.71
N THR A 367 -27.02 4.20 -21.65
CA THR A 367 -28.47 4.14 -21.39
C THR A 367 -29.12 2.83 -21.86
N VAL A 368 -30.25 2.49 -21.24
CA VAL A 368 -31.03 1.28 -21.56
C VAL A 368 -31.64 1.33 -22.98
N ASN A 369 -31.83 2.52 -23.53
CA ASN A 369 -32.44 2.72 -24.85
C ASN A 369 -31.45 2.53 -26.00
N SER A 370 -30.15 2.46 -25.72
CA SER A 370 -29.08 2.31 -26.71
C SER A 370 -28.38 0.95 -26.61
N LEU A 371 -29.05 -0.04 -26.02
CA LEU A 371 -28.56 -1.40 -25.93
C LEU A 371 -28.54 -2.02 -27.32
N PHE A 372 -27.39 -2.58 -27.68
CA PHE A 372 -27.20 -3.25 -28.96
C PHE A 372 -26.72 -4.69 -28.80
N PHE A 373 -26.34 -5.09 -27.59
CA PHE A 373 -25.94 -6.46 -27.34
C PHE A 373 -26.13 -6.75 -25.85
N ILE A 374 -26.85 -7.82 -25.52
CA ILE A 374 -27.10 -8.21 -24.13
C ILE A 374 -26.78 -9.69 -24.00
N ILE A 375 -25.99 -10.01 -22.97
CA ILE A 375 -25.69 -11.36 -22.55
C ILE A 375 -26.49 -11.63 -21.28
N THR A 376 -27.51 -12.47 -21.38
CA THR A 376 -28.41 -12.78 -20.28
C THR A 376 -28.18 -14.21 -19.82
N GLN A 377 -28.04 -14.43 -18.52
CA GLN A 377 -28.07 -15.78 -17.94
C GLN A 377 -29.48 -16.09 -17.44
N GLN A 378 -30.11 -17.10 -18.06
CA GLN A 378 -31.47 -17.54 -17.70
C GLN A 378 -31.47 -18.94 -17.07
N TRP A 379 -32.40 -19.15 -16.14
CA TRP A 379 -32.72 -20.45 -15.54
C TRP A 379 -34.15 -20.82 -15.94
N PRO A 380 -34.34 -21.70 -16.93
CA PRO A 380 -35.67 -22.05 -17.40
C PRO A 380 -36.54 -22.58 -16.25
N PRO A 381 -37.83 -22.19 -16.17
CA PRO A 381 -38.72 -22.71 -15.13
C PRO A 381 -38.75 -24.24 -15.13
N GLY A 382 -38.44 -24.85 -13.98
CA GLY A 382 -38.41 -26.31 -13.82
C GLY A 382 -37.08 -26.98 -14.19
N GLN A 383 -36.11 -26.25 -14.74
CA GLN A 383 -34.75 -26.74 -15.00
C GLN A 383 -33.76 -26.04 -14.06
N TRP A 384 -33.58 -26.62 -12.88
CA TRP A 384 -32.64 -26.15 -11.85
C TRP A 384 -31.16 -26.38 -12.21
N ALA A 385 -30.90 -26.88 -13.42
CA ALA A 385 -29.63 -27.43 -13.85
C ALA A 385 -29.25 -27.10 -15.30
N THR A 386 -29.91 -26.13 -15.92
CA THR A 386 -29.61 -25.74 -17.30
C THR A 386 -29.54 -24.24 -17.32
N GLN A 387 -28.34 -23.70 -17.55
CA GLN A 387 -28.19 -22.27 -17.76
C GLN A 387 -28.27 -22.02 -19.25
N GLN A 388 -29.13 -21.11 -19.66
CA GLN A 388 -29.16 -20.63 -21.03
C GLN A 388 -28.48 -19.27 -21.06
N LEU A 389 -27.39 -19.19 -21.83
CA LEU A 389 -26.84 -17.91 -22.21
C LEU A 389 -27.57 -17.43 -23.44
N THR A 390 -28.33 -16.37 -23.26
CA THR A 390 -29.11 -15.76 -24.32
C THR A 390 -28.45 -14.48 -24.79
N LEU A 391 -28.32 -14.33 -26.10
CA LEU A 391 -27.79 -13.12 -26.71
C LEU A 391 -28.92 -12.39 -27.41
N GLU A 392 -29.22 -11.19 -26.92
CA GLU A 392 -30.31 -10.36 -27.41
C GLU A 392 -29.72 -9.22 -28.25
N ASP A 393 -29.73 -9.40 -29.57
CA ASP A 393 -29.63 -8.33 -30.58
C ASP A 393 -30.61 -8.60 -31.76
N SER A 394 -31.49 -9.58 -31.61
CA SER A 394 -32.38 -10.09 -32.66
C SER A 394 -33.70 -10.53 -32.01
N PRO A 395 -34.84 -10.52 -32.73
CA PRO A 395 -36.10 -11.09 -32.24
C PRO A 395 -35.97 -12.56 -31.79
N ASP A 396 -34.98 -13.28 -32.32
CA ASP A 396 -34.69 -14.67 -31.97
C ASP A 396 -33.41 -14.76 -31.11
N PRO A 397 -33.52 -15.02 -29.79
CA PRO A 397 -32.37 -15.15 -28.91
C PRO A 397 -31.48 -16.35 -29.30
N VAL A 398 -30.16 -16.11 -29.42
CA VAL A 398 -29.18 -17.20 -29.64
C VAL A 398 -28.83 -17.84 -28.30
N ILE A 399 -29.03 -19.16 -28.19
CA ILE A 399 -28.64 -19.96 -27.02
C ILE A 399 -27.24 -20.53 -27.27
N CYS A 400 -26.24 -20.13 -26.48
CA CYS A 400 -24.85 -20.56 -26.69
C CYS A 400 -24.38 -21.71 -25.81
N SER A 401 -25.12 -22.00 -24.75
CA SER A 401 -24.78 -23.03 -23.77
C SER A 401 -26.06 -23.55 -23.15
N ASP A 402 -26.10 -24.85 -22.86
CA ASP A 402 -27.08 -25.47 -21.96
C ASP A 402 -26.44 -25.98 -20.66
N HIS A 403 -25.17 -25.63 -20.44
CA HIS A 403 -24.36 -26.19 -19.37
C HIS A 403 -24.61 -25.50 -18.04
N ASN A 404 -24.10 -26.17 -17.01
CA ASN A 404 -24.43 -25.92 -15.62
C ASN A 404 -23.20 -25.34 -14.92
N GLY A 405 -23.16 -24.04 -14.65
CA GLY A 405 -22.09 -23.41 -13.89
C GLY A 405 -22.01 -21.90 -14.09
N ASP A 406 -21.88 -21.15 -13.00
CA ASP A 406 -21.74 -19.70 -13.06
C ASP A 406 -20.65 -19.31 -14.07
N LEU A 407 -21.01 -18.44 -15.02
CA LEU A 407 -20.12 -17.99 -16.10
C LEU A 407 -18.75 -17.56 -15.52
N GLN A 408 -17.65 -18.04 -16.10
CA GLN A 408 -16.30 -17.74 -15.58
C GLN A 408 -15.42 -17.05 -16.60
N HIS A 409 -15.61 -17.27 -17.90
CA HIS A 409 -14.81 -16.59 -18.91
C HIS A 409 -15.58 -16.47 -20.23
N LEU A 410 -15.62 -15.27 -20.74
CA LEU A 410 -16.34 -14.84 -21.92
C LEU A 410 -15.34 -14.12 -22.82
N ARG A 411 -15.16 -14.63 -24.03
CA ARG A 411 -14.36 -13.99 -25.08
C ARG A 411 -15.30 -13.57 -26.19
N ILE A 412 -15.34 -12.27 -26.47
CA ILE A 412 -16.07 -11.70 -27.60
C ILE A 412 -15.02 -11.28 -28.63
N GLU A 413 -15.13 -11.77 -29.85
CA GLU A 413 -14.23 -11.42 -30.96
C GLU A 413 -15.06 -10.93 -32.13
N ARG A 414 -14.77 -9.76 -32.70
CA ARG A 414 -15.44 -9.32 -33.92
C ARG A 414 -14.79 -9.98 -35.13
N THR A 415 -15.40 -11.02 -35.67
CA THR A 415 -14.84 -11.82 -36.78
C THR A 415 -15.19 -11.25 -38.15
N ALA A 416 -16.29 -10.51 -38.27
CA ALA A 416 -16.68 -9.83 -39.49
C ALA A 416 -17.30 -8.44 -39.20
N TYR A 417 -17.78 -7.76 -40.25
CA TYR A 417 -18.38 -6.44 -40.10
C TYR A 417 -19.61 -6.48 -39.19
N ASP A 418 -20.42 -7.52 -39.28
CA ASP A 418 -21.66 -7.73 -38.54
C ASP A 418 -21.64 -8.97 -37.67
N THR A 419 -20.53 -9.72 -37.64
CA THR A 419 -20.43 -10.96 -36.88
C THR A 419 -19.51 -10.80 -35.68
N ILE A 420 -20.02 -11.18 -34.52
CA ILE A 420 -19.21 -11.44 -33.34
C ILE A 420 -19.21 -12.93 -33.02
N LYS A 421 -18.05 -13.42 -32.62
CA LYS A 421 -17.84 -14.75 -32.10
C LYS A 421 -17.72 -14.67 -30.59
N VAL A 422 -18.62 -15.33 -29.90
CA VAL A 422 -18.65 -15.39 -28.45
C VAL A 422 -18.19 -16.78 -28.03
N THR A 423 -17.03 -16.86 -27.38
CA THR A 423 -16.50 -18.08 -26.77
C THR A 423 -16.75 -18.04 -25.27
N LEU A 424 -17.40 -19.08 -24.76
CA LEU A 424 -17.74 -19.26 -23.36
C LEU A 424 -16.89 -20.37 -22.80
N SER A 425 -16.09 -20.10 -21.78
CA SER A 425 -15.43 -21.15 -21.02
C SER A 425 -16.16 -21.33 -19.70
N VAL A 426 -16.90 -22.43 -19.59
CA VAL A 426 -17.59 -22.82 -18.36
C VAL A 426 -16.75 -23.89 -17.66
N ARG A 427 -16.58 -23.74 -16.34
CA ARG A 427 -15.95 -24.78 -15.53
C ARG A 427 -17.03 -25.77 -15.11
N GLY A 428 -16.97 -26.99 -15.65
CA GLY A 428 -17.92 -28.03 -15.30
C GLY A 428 -17.86 -28.40 -13.80
N VAL A 429 -18.98 -28.93 -13.28
CA VAL A 429 -19.13 -29.39 -11.88
C VAL A 429 -18.13 -30.49 -11.51
N ARG A 430 -17.58 -31.21 -12.49
CA ARG A 430 -16.47 -32.15 -12.30
C ARG A 430 -15.18 -31.43 -12.67
N HIS A 431 -14.31 -31.20 -11.69
CA HIS A 431 -13.10 -30.37 -11.72
C HIS A 431 -12.04 -30.64 -12.82
N VAL A 432 -12.31 -31.48 -13.82
CA VAL A 432 -11.29 -31.99 -14.75
C VAL A 432 -11.40 -31.39 -16.15
N ASP A 433 -12.59 -31.01 -16.63
CA ASP A 433 -12.75 -30.53 -18.01
C ASP A 433 -13.28 -29.09 -18.09
N ARG A 434 -12.53 -28.22 -18.77
CA ARG A 434 -13.03 -26.91 -19.21
C ARG A 434 -13.81 -27.12 -20.51
N LEU A 435 -15.10 -26.77 -20.49
CA LEU A 435 -15.92 -26.79 -21.69
C LEU A 435 -15.85 -25.40 -22.31
N ASN A 436 -15.28 -25.33 -23.52
CA ASN A 436 -15.31 -24.14 -24.35
C ASN A 436 -16.43 -24.30 -25.36
N GLU A 437 -17.50 -23.53 -25.20
CA GLU A 437 -18.55 -23.42 -26.19
C GLU A 437 -18.34 -22.15 -26.99
N THR A 438 -18.68 -22.19 -28.26
CA THR A 438 -18.48 -21.05 -29.16
C THR A 438 -19.72 -20.90 -29.99
N CYS A 439 -20.24 -19.68 -30.02
CA CYS A 439 -21.35 -19.30 -30.87
C CYS A 439 -20.98 -18.06 -31.67
N GLU A 440 -21.53 -17.98 -32.88
CA GLU A 440 -21.39 -16.82 -33.74
C GLU A 440 -22.76 -16.14 -33.84
N ILE A 441 -22.74 -14.81 -33.78
CA ILE A 441 -23.93 -13.99 -33.74
C ILE A 441 -23.77 -12.94 -34.82
N VAL A 442 -24.75 -12.89 -35.71
CA VAL A 442 -24.90 -11.82 -36.67
C VAL A 442 -25.73 -10.73 -36.01
N LEU A 443 -25.15 -9.55 -35.94
CA LEU A 443 -25.67 -8.40 -35.22
C LEU A 443 -26.60 -7.62 -36.14
N SER A 444 -27.79 -7.29 -35.64
CA SER A 444 -28.83 -6.65 -36.45
C SER A 444 -28.54 -5.17 -36.70
N ASN A 445 -27.80 -4.53 -35.79
CA ASN A 445 -27.51 -3.09 -35.86
C ASN A 445 -26.01 -2.77 -35.85
N MET A 446 -25.45 -2.75 -37.06
CA MET A 446 -24.00 -2.57 -37.30
C MET A 446 -23.45 -1.19 -36.91
N TYR A 447 -24.31 -0.18 -36.76
CA TYR A 447 -23.87 1.20 -36.51
C TYR A 447 -23.16 1.35 -35.16
N PHE A 448 -23.50 0.55 -34.16
CA PHE A 448 -23.03 0.77 -32.80
C PHE A 448 -21.56 0.38 -32.56
N TYR A 449 -21.05 -0.62 -33.28
CA TYR A 449 -19.69 -1.15 -33.04
C TYR A 449 -18.56 -0.28 -33.57
N HIS A 450 -18.89 0.71 -34.40
CA HIS A 450 -17.95 1.74 -34.84
C HIS A 450 -17.92 2.96 -33.92
N HIS A 451 -18.80 3.00 -32.92
CA HIS A 451 -18.90 4.07 -31.96
C HIS A 451 -18.42 3.62 -30.59
N PRO A 452 -18.14 4.59 -29.69
CA PRO A 452 -17.86 4.26 -28.33
C PRO A 452 -19.02 3.49 -27.69
N PHE A 453 -18.71 2.50 -26.85
CA PHE A 453 -19.72 1.79 -26.06
C PHE A 453 -19.25 1.54 -24.63
N THR A 454 -20.23 1.25 -23.78
CA THR A 454 -20.07 0.94 -22.35
C THR A 454 -20.61 -0.46 -22.10
N ILE A 455 -19.91 -1.23 -21.28
CA ILE A 455 -20.38 -2.51 -20.76
C ILE A 455 -20.95 -2.26 -19.37
N MET A 456 -22.22 -2.59 -19.17
CA MET A 456 -22.93 -2.36 -17.91
C MET A 456 -23.52 -3.65 -17.36
N SER A 457 -23.59 -3.74 -16.03
CA SER A 457 -24.42 -4.73 -15.37
C SER A 457 -25.86 -4.25 -15.35
N LYS A 458 -26.79 -5.07 -15.84
CA LYS A 458 -28.23 -4.81 -15.73
C LYS A 458 -28.82 -5.74 -14.66
N PHE A 459 -29.73 -5.18 -13.85
CA PHE A 459 -30.43 -5.87 -12.77
C PHE A 459 -29.55 -6.41 -11.62
N GLY A 460 -28.39 -5.80 -11.39
CA GLY A 460 -27.60 -5.97 -10.15
C GLY A 460 -26.91 -7.32 -9.94
N GLY A 461 -26.88 -8.19 -10.96
CA GLY A 461 -26.36 -9.55 -10.85
C GLY A 461 -25.12 -9.89 -11.69
N ALA A 462 -24.64 -8.95 -12.52
CA ALA A 462 -23.41 -9.16 -13.31
C ALA A 462 -22.21 -8.52 -12.62
N MET A 463 -21.23 -9.33 -12.20
CA MET A 463 -19.95 -8.87 -11.66
C MET A 463 -18.85 -9.19 -12.66
N MET A 464 -18.32 -8.17 -13.35
CA MET A 464 -17.13 -8.32 -14.19
C MET A 464 -15.89 -8.33 -13.29
N PHE A 465 -15.07 -9.36 -13.39
CA PHE A 465 -13.85 -9.56 -12.59
C PHE A 465 -12.56 -9.25 -13.34
N HIS A 466 -12.58 -9.42 -14.66
CA HIS A 466 -11.42 -9.24 -15.51
C HIS A 466 -11.91 -8.74 -16.85
N LEU A 467 -11.16 -7.82 -17.44
CA LEU A 467 -11.36 -7.32 -18.79
C LEU A 467 -9.97 -7.19 -19.41
N GLU A 468 -9.67 -8.05 -20.37
CA GLU A 468 -8.54 -7.90 -21.27
C GLU A 468 -9.13 -7.60 -22.64
N HIS A 469 -8.69 -6.54 -23.29
CA HIS A 469 -9.08 -6.31 -24.67
C HIS A 469 -7.83 -6.17 -25.52
N THR A 470 -7.90 -6.73 -26.71
CA THR A 470 -6.89 -6.54 -27.74
C THR A 470 -7.55 -5.85 -28.92
N MET A 471 -7.04 -4.68 -29.29
CA MET A 471 -7.36 -4.09 -30.58
C MET A 471 -6.43 -4.69 -31.62
N ALA A 472 -6.97 -5.10 -32.77
CA ALA A 472 -6.14 -5.47 -33.91
C ALA A 472 -5.24 -4.27 -34.24
N ARG A 473 -3.91 -4.43 -34.12
CA ARG A 473 -2.98 -3.42 -34.62
C ARG A 473 -3.19 -3.37 -36.12
N PHE A 474 -3.59 -2.21 -36.65
CA PHE A 474 -3.50 -1.96 -38.08
C PHE A 474 -2.03 -2.12 -38.46
N GLU A 475 -1.67 -3.28 -39.01
CA GLU A 475 -0.42 -3.42 -39.76
C GLU A 475 -0.59 -2.52 -40.98
N GLY A 476 -0.02 -1.31 -40.90
CA GLY A 476 0.00 -0.38 -42.00
C GLY A 476 0.58 -1.06 -43.23
N LYS A 477 -0.24 -1.18 -44.28
CA LYS A 477 0.25 -1.32 -45.64
C LYS A 477 0.42 0.06 -46.25
#